data_AF-A0A0S8HJF2-F1
#
_entry.id   AF-A0A0S8HJF2-F1
#
_cell.length_a   1.000
_cell.length_b   1.000
_cell.length_c   1.000
_cell.angle_alpha   90.00
_cell.angle_beta   90.00
_cell.angle_gamma   90.00
#
_symmetry.space_group_name_H-M   'P 1'
#
loop_
_entity.id
_entity.type
_entity.pdbx_description
1 polymer ?
#
loop_
_entity_poly.entity_id
_entity_poly.type
_entity_poly.pdbx_seq_one_letter_code
_entity_poly.pdbx_strand_id
1 'polypeptide(L)'
;MDERNKLIAYKVIAFMYFITLLALIGVTLVRQFVQKQEVSEFEDIAIIVTINTLFLISGLLYFGAIPIQKLKIKTILLGYGLLVVSGSLFTYAKYNIFLKLGLSFKQLLDKMIIIITVSGIIVLFFVFFSFLGIRRIKKELKE
;
A
#
# COMPACT_ATOMS: atom_id res chain seq x y z
N MET A 1 -23.52 -20.23 -6.31
CA MET A 1 -23.63 -18.76 -6.32
C MET A 1 -23.28 -18.30 -7.72
N ASP A 2 -24.16 -17.53 -8.36
CA ASP A 2 -23.97 -17.04 -9.72
C ASP A 2 -22.65 -16.25 -9.85
N GLU A 3 -21.88 -16.40 -10.93
CA GLU A 3 -20.53 -15.80 -11.06
C GLU A 3 -20.56 -14.28 -10.88
N ARG A 4 -21.61 -13.64 -11.37
CA ARG A 4 -21.87 -12.22 -11.19
C ARG A 4 -21.98 -11.83 -9.72
N ASN A 5 -22.68 -12.64 -8.91
CA ASN A 5 -22.84 -12.38 -7.48
C ASN A 5 -21.52 -12.56 -6.73
N LYS A 6 -20.64 -13.47 -7.18
CA LYS A 6 -19.29 -13.69 -6.63
C LYS A 6 -18.36 -12.50 -6.88
N LEU A 7 -18.38 -11.96 -8.09
CA LEU A 7 -17.65 -10.74 -8.43
C LEU A 7 -18.12 -9.51 -7.63
N ILE A 8 -19.43 -9.35 -7.45
CA ILE A 8 -19.99 -8.27 -6.63
C ILE A 8 -19.53 -8.43 -5.17
N ALA A 9 -19.61 -9.63 -4.60
CA ALA A 9 -19.15 -9.90 -3.25
C ALA A 9 -17.66 -9.55 -3.06
N TYR A 10 -16.79 -9.93 -4.00
CA TYR A 10 -15.36 -9.57 -3.93
C TYR A 10 -15.11 -8.07 -4.01
N LYS A 11 -15.85 -7.32 -4.83
CA LYS A 11 -15.76 -5.85 -4.88
C LYS A 11 -16.19 -5.20 -3.58
N VAL A 12 -17.27 -5.70 -2.97
CA VAL A 12 -17.76 -5.20 -1.67
C VAL A 12 -16.74 -5.49 -0.56
N ILE A 13 -16.22 -6.72 -0.48
CA ILE A 13 -15.18 -7.09 0.49
C ILE A 13 -13.95 -6.21 0.33
N ALA A 14 -13.49 -6.01 -0.90
CA ALA A 14 -12.36 -5.13 -1.18
C ALA A 14 -12.61 -3.68 -0.74
N PHE A 15 -13.81 -3.16 -0.98
CA PHE A 15 -14.19 -1.81 -0.57
C PHE A 15 -14.24 -1.68 0.96
N MET A 16 -14.83 -2.65 1.65
CA MET A 16 -14.83 -2.67 3.12
C MET A 16 -13.41 -2.71 3.69
N TYR A 17 -12.54 -3.54 3.13
CA TYR A 17 -11.14 -3.62 3.55
C TYR A 17 -10.37 -2.32 3.28
N PHE A 18 -10.67 -1.64 2.16
CA PHE A 18 -10.10 -0.34 1.85
C PHE A 18 -10.52 0.72 2.88
N ILE A 19 -11.79 0.71 3.31
CA ILE A 19 -12.27 1.57 4.40
C ILE A 19 -11.51 1.26 5.70
N THR A 20 -11.32 0.00 6.06
CA THR A 20 -10.53 -0.38 7.25
C THR A 20 -9.12 0.20 7.19
N LEU A 21 -8.48 0.16 6.02
CA LEU A 21 -7.14 0.69 5.82
C LEU A 21 -7.12 2.22 5.97
N LEU A 22 -8.10 2.93 5.42
CA LEU A 22 -8.27 4.37 5.61
C LEU A 22 -8.52 4.71 7.09
N ALA A 23 -9.30 3.91 7.81
CA ALA A 23 -9.53 4.09 9.24
C ALA A 23 -8.22 3.91 10.04
N LEU A 24 -7.42 2.88 9.75
CA LEU A 24 -6.12 2.67 10.39
C LEU A 24 -5.14 3.81 10.09
N ILE A 25 -5.09 4.29 8.85
CA ILE A 25 -4.30 5.49 8.51
C ILE A 25 -4.80 6.70 9.30
N GLY A 26 -6.12 6.92 9.37
CA GLY A 26 -6.72 8.01 10.14
C GLY A 26 -6.36 7.96 11.62
N VAL A 27 -6.45 6.78 12.26
CA VAL A 27 -6.02 6.56 13.64
C VAL A 27 -4.54 6.88 13.81
N THR A 28 -3.70 6.44 12.87
CA THR A 28 -2.25 6.72 12.88
C THR A 28 -1.98 8.22 12.79
N LEU A 29 -2.69 8.95 11.93
CA LEU A 29 -2.56 10.40 11.78
C LEU A 29 -3.00 11.14 13.05
N VAL A 30 -4.11 10.74 13.67
CA VAL A 30 -4.59 11.34 14.93
C VAL A 30 -3.59 11.09 16.06
N ARG A 31 -3.12 9.86 16.24
CA ARG A 31 -2.08 9.51 17.21
C ARG A 31 -0.81 10.35 17.00
N GLN A 32 -0.40 10.52 15.75
CA GLN A 32 0.83 11.22 15.41
C GLN A 32 0.73 12.74 15.58
N PHE A 33 -0.36 13.37 15.13
CA PHE A 33 -0.45 14.83 15.07
C PHE A 33 -1.26 15.45 16.21
N VAL A 34 -2.27 14.75 16.72
CA VAL A 34 -3.11 15.24 17.83
C VAL A 34 -2.52 14.81 19.17
N GLN A 35 -2.19 13.53 19.32
CA GLN A 35 -1.71 12.98 20.59
C GLN A 35 -0.18 13.11 20.78
N LYS A 36 0.56 13.39 19.69
CA LYS A 36 2.02 13.57 19.70
C LYS A 36 2.78 12.43 20.38
N GLN A 37 2.29 11.19 20.19
CA GLN A 37 2.94 10.00 20.75
C GLN A 37 4.38 9.86 20.23
N GLU A 38 5.22 9.17 21.00
CA GLU A 38 6.59 8.89 20.59
C GLU A 38 6.65 7.90 19.43
N VAL A 39 7.70 7.99 18.60
CA VAL A 39 7.84 7.17 17.37
C VAL A 39 7.85 5.66 17.67
N SER A 40 8.35 5.25 18.84
CA SER A 40 8.35 3.88 19.33
C SER A 40 6.94 3.31 19.50
N GLU A 41 5.95 4.14 19.84
CA GLU A 41 4.55 3.73 20.04
C GLU A 41 3.77 3.52 18.73
N PHE A 42 4.43 3.69 17.57
CA PHE A 42 3.81 3.45 16.26
C PHE A 42 4.25 2.15 15.60
N GLU A 43 5.15 1.39 16.20
CA GLU A 43 5.68 0.17 15.59
C GLU A 43 4.56 -0.88 15.39
N ASP A 44 3.69 -1.03 16.38
CA ASP A 44 2.54 -1.93 16.36
C ASP A 44 1.58 -1.58 15.20
N ILE A 45 1.17 -0.32 15.11
CA ILE A 45 0.20 0.14 14.11
C ILE A 45 0.83 0.16 12.71
N ALA A 46 2.13 0.44 12.60
CA ALA A 46 2.85 0.36 11.34
C ALA A 46 2.89 -1.09 10.81
N ILE A 47 3.12 -2.07 11.68
CA ILE A 47 3.06 -3.49 11.32
C ILE A 47 1.64 -3.87 10.87
N ILE A 48 0.62 -3.49 11.65
CA ILE A 48 -0.79 -3.79 11.33
C ILE A 48 -1.19 -3.18 9.98
N VAL A 49 -0.88 -1.91 9.74
CA VAL A 49 -1.17 -1.23 8.47
C VAL A 49 -0.43 -1.90 7.32
N THR A 50 0.85 -2.24 7.49
CA THR A 50 1.65 -2.88 6.45
C THR A 50 1.08 -4.24 6.07
N ILE A 51 0.79 -5.10 7.05
CA ILE A 51 0.22 -6.42 6.82
C ILE A 51 -1.14 -6.31 6.12
N ASN A 52 -2.04 -5.45 6.61
CA ASN A 52 -3.35 -5.25 5.98
C ASN A 52 -3.25 -4.72 4.55
N THR A 53 -2.29 -3.83 4.29
CA THR A 53 -2.02 -3.31 2.95
C THR A 53 -1.55 -4.42 2.01
N LEU A 54 -0.62 -5.27 2.46
CA LEU A 54 -0.14 -6.40 1.67
C LEU A 54 -1.27 -7.39 1.37
N PHE A 55 -2.11 -7.72 2.35
CA PHE A 55 -3.27 -8.60 2.14
C PHE A 55 -4.29 -7.99 1.18
N LEU A 56 -4.59 -6.70 1.30
CA LEU A 56 -5.52 -6.02 0.42
C LEU A 56 -5.04 -6.04 -1.03
N ILE A 57 -3.78 -5.65 -1.26
CA ILE A 57 -3.18 -5.66 -2.59
C ILE A 57 -3.17 -7.07 -3.15
N SER A 58 -2.72 -8.05 -2.37
CA SER A 58 -2.65 -9.45 -2.80
C SER A 58 -4.03 -10.02 -3.13
N GLY A 59 -5.05 -9.73 -2.31
CA GLY A 59 -6.44 -10.16 -2.52
C GLY A 59 -7.06 -9.50 -3.75
N LEU A 60 -6.92 -8.18 -3.91
CA LEU A 60 -7.42 -7.44 -5.07
C LEU A 60 -6.86 -7.99 -6.38
N LEU A 61 -5.57 -8.33 -6.37
CA LEU A 61 -4.88 -8.87 -7.54
C LEU A 61 -5.23 -10.34 -7.78
N TYR A 62 -5.19 -11.19 -6.75
CA TYR A 62 -5.44 -12.61 -6.90
C TYR A 62 -6.89 -12.94 -7.28
N PHE A 63 -7.87 -12.22 -6.73
CA PHE A 63 -9.28 -12.40 -7.03
C PHE A 63 -9.74 -11.60 -8.27
N GLY A 64 -8.84 -10.87 -8.93
CA GLY A 64 -9.13 -10.18 -10.19
C GLY A 64 -10.12 -9.02 -10.06
N ALA A 65 -10.29 -8.46 -8.86
CA ALA A 65 -11.09 -7.26 -8.66
C ALA A 65 -10.54 -6.06 -9.46
N ILE A 66 -9.23 -6.07 -9.72
CA ILE A 66 -8.55 -5.16 -10.65
C ILE A 66 -8.25 -5.92 -11.95
N PRO A 67 -8.54 -5.35 -13.14
CA PRO A 67 -8.23 -5.96 -14.42
C PRO A 67 -6.72 -5.93 -14.71
N ILE A 68 -5.97 -6.85 -14.09
CA ILE A 68 -4.49 -6.92 -14.14
C ILE A 68 -3.96 -7.07 -15.56
N GLN A 69 -4.72 -7.73 -16.44
CA GLN A 69 -4.34 -7.99 -17.84
C GLN A 69 -4.02 -6.72 -18.63
N LYS A 70 -4.48 -5.55 -18.17
CA LYS A 70 -4.25 -4.24 -18.81
C LYS A 70 -3.07 -3.47 -18.22
N LEU A 71 -2.42 -3.97 -17.17
CA LEU A 71 -1.31 -3.28 -16.51
C LEU A 71 -0.04 -3.36 -17.35
N LYS A 72 0.43 -2.20 -17.82
CA LYS A 72 1.71 -2.07 -18.54
C LYS A 72 2.85 -1.90 -17.53
N ILE A 73 4.04 -2.42 -17.86
CA ILE A 73 5.26 -2.24 -17.05
C ILE A 73 5.51 -0.74 -16.75
N LYS A 74 5.30 0.14 -17.74
CA LYS A 74 5.40 1.60 -17.58
C LYS A 74 4.49 2.13 -16.47
N THR A 75 3.27 1.60 -16.34
CA THR A 75 2.31 1.99 -15.30
C THR A 75 2.77 1.55 -13.91
N ILE A 76 3.36 0.35 -13.80
CA ILE A 76 3.90 -0.17 -12.54
C ILE A 76 5.10 0.67 -12.09
N LEU A 77 6.02 0.99 -13.01
CA LEU A 77 7.17 1.86 -12.74
C LEU A 77 6.73 3.27 -12.34
N LEU A 78 5.72 3.83 -13.01
CA LEU A 78 5.17 5.13 -12.68
C LEU A 78 4.51 5.12 -11.28
N GLY A 79 3.77 4.06 -10.95
CA GLY A 79 3.20 3.87 -9.61
C GLY A 79 4.28 3.77 -8.53
N TYR A 80 5.36 3.04 -8.79
CA TYR A 80 6.52 2.98 -7.90
C TYR A 80 7.15 4.35 -7.67
N GLY A 81 7.42 5.10 -8.76
CA GLY A 81 7.96 6.44 -8.68
C GLY A 81 7.07 7.38 -7.87
N LEU A 82 5.75 7.33 -8.09
CA LEU A 82 4.78 8.10 -7.31
C LEU A 82 4.81 7.75 -5.82
N LEU A 83 4.94 6.46 -5.46
CA LEU A 83 5.04 6.03 -4.06
C LEU A 83 6.30 6.59 -3.40
N VAL A 84 7.45 6.49 -4.07
CA VAL A 84 8.74 6.99 -3.54
C VAL A 84 8.70 8.50 -3.37
N VAL A 85 8.21 9.24 -4.38
CA VAL A 85 8.11 10.71 -4.33
C VAL A 85 7.14 11.14 -3.23
N SER A 86 5.97 10.52 -3.15
CA SER A 86 4.96 10.84 -2.13
C SER A 86 5.46 10.53 -0.72
N GLY A 87 6.10 9.38 -0.51
CA GLY A 87 6.69 9.00 0.78
C GLY A 87 7.82 9.94 1.21
N SER A 88 8.62 10.41 0.24
CA SER A 88 9.71 11.36 0.48
C SER A 88 9.18 12.74 0.85
N LEU A 89 8.19 13.24 0.11
CA LEU A 89 7.50 14.51 0.41
C LEU A 89 6.83 14.46 1.78
N PHE A 90 6.12 13.37 2.08
CA PHE A 90 5.47 13.19 3.38
C PHE A 90 6.49 13.17 4.52
N THR A 91 7.61 12.49 4.34
CA THR A 91 8.67 12.43 5.35
C THR A 91 9.32 13.79 5.57
N TYR A 92 9.62 14.52 4.51
CA TYR A 92 10.11 15.90 4.62
C TYR A 92 9.12 16.78 5.38
N ALA A 93 7.84 16.76 4.99
CA ALA A 93 6.79 17.54 5.65
C ALA A 93 6.64 17.16 7.13
N LYS A 94 6.58 15.86 7.45
CA LYS A 94 6.46 15.32 8.81
C LYS A 94 7.53 15.91 9.74
N TYR A 95 8.79 15.80 9.34
CA TYR A 95 9.89 16.15 10.25
C TYR A 95 10.22 17.64 10.28
N ASN A 96 10.05 18.36 9.17
CA ASN A 96 10.40 19.79 9.11
C ASN A 96 9.23 20.71 9.44
N ILE A 97 8.00 20.40 9.01
CA ILE A 97 6.83 21.25 9.22
C ILE A 97 6.13 20.90 10.53
N PHE A 98 5.81 19.62 10.74
CA PHE A 98 4.98 19.21 11.87
C PHE A 98 5.78 19.00 13.16
N LEU A 99 6.94 18.34 13.07
CA LEU A 99 7.78 18.05 14.25
C LEU A 99 8.86 19.11 14.52
N LYS A 100 9.12 20.02 13.58
CA LYS A 100 10.15 21.08 13.67
C LYS A 100 11.53 20.59 14.12
N LEU A 101 11.88 19.34 13.80
CA LEU A 101 13.13 18.71 14.22
C LEU A 101 14.33 19.18 13.39
N GLY A 102 14.10 19.83 12.24
CA GLY A 102 15.16 20.34 11.37
C GLY A 102 16.06 19.22 10.86
N LEU A 103 15.51 18.30 10.06
CA LEU A 103 16.27 17.18 9.51
C LEU A 103 17.43 17.68 8.65
N SER A 104 18.63 17.15 8.90
CA SER A 104 19.74 17.33 7.98
C SER A 104 19.48 16.57 6.66
N PHE A 105 20.10 17.04 5.58
CA PHE A 105 19.99 16.37 4.27
C PHE A 105 20.42 14.90 4.32
N LYS A 106 21.45 14.58 5.11
CA LYS A 106 21.94 13.21 5.30
C LYS A 106 20.88 12.30 5.93
N GLN A 107 20.22 12.75 6.99
CA GLN A 107 19.15 11.98 7.65
C GLN A 107 17.92 11.83 6.75
N LEU A 108 17.66 12.79 5.87
CA LEU A 108 16.59 12.69 4.88
C LEU A 108 16.89 11.60 3.84
N LEU A 109 18.15 11.50 3.37
CA LEU A 109 18.58 10.42 2.48
C LEU A 109 18.48 9.05 3.17
N ASP A 110 18.87 8.93 4.43
CA ASP A 110 18.74 7.67 5.19
C ASP A 110 17.27 7.22 5.25
N LYS A 111 16.34 8.16 5.48
CA LYS A 111 14.90 7.87 5.45
C LYS A 111 14.39 7.55 4.04
N MET A 112 14.96 8.16 3.00
CA MET A 112 14.63 7.88 1.62
C MET A 112 14.97 6.44 1.24
N ILE A 113 16.08 5.88 1.75
CA ILE A 113 16.43 4.46 1.56
C ILE A 113 15.31 3.57 2.12
N ILE A 114 14.81 3.86 3.33
CA ILE A 114 13.69 3.10 3.92
C ILE A 114 12.45 3.16 3.01
N ILE A 115 12.09 4.35 2.51
CA ILE A 115 10.94 4.54 1.63
C ILE A 115 11.10 3.73 0.34
N ILE A 116 12.29 3.77 -0.27
CA ILE A 116 12.64 3.02 -1.48
C ILE A 116 12.50 1.52 -1.22
N THR A 117 13.05 1.02 -0.12
CA THR A 117 13.00 -0.41 0.25
C THR A 117 11.56 -0.87 0.48
N VAL A 118 10.78 -0.16 1.29
CA VAL A 118 9.38 -0.52 1.59
C VAL A 118 8.52 -0.47 0.32
N SER A 119 8.66 0.59 -0.47
CA SER A 119 7.94 0.72 -1.75
C SER A 119 8.32 -0.40 -2.73
N GLY A 120 9.60 -0.77 -2.75
CA GLY A 120 10.12 -1.86 -3.59
C GLY A 120 9.51 -3.21 -3.20
N ILE A 121 9.41 -3.50 -1.90
CA ILE A 121 8.75 -4.72 -1.39
C ILE A 121 7.27 -4.72 -1.80
N ILE A 122 6.54 -3.62 -1.61
CA ILE A 122 5.13 -3.53 -1.99
C ILE A 122 4.94 -3.80 -3.49
N VAL A 123 5.78 -3.20 -4.34
CA VAL A 123 5.73 -3.41 -5.79
C VAL A 123 6.12 -4.84 -6.18
N LEU A 124 7.08 -5.44 -5.48
CA LEU A 124 7.46 -6.84 -5.70
C LEU A 124 6.28 -7.79 -5.39
N PHE A 125 5.62 -7.60 -4.25
CA PHE A 125 4.39 -8.33 -3.92
C PHE A 125 3.30 -8.09 -4.97
N PHE A 126 3.09 -6.84 -5.38
CA PHE A 126 2.14 -6.50 -6.42
C PHE A 126 2.41 -7.25 -7.73
N VAL A 127 3.66 -7.28 -8.21
CA VAL A 127 4.03 -7.98 -9.45
C VAL A 127 3.85 -9.49 -9.29
N PHE A 128 4.29 -10.06 -8.17
CA PHE A 128 4.16 -11.48 -7.88
C PHE A 128 2.70 -11.95 -7.88
N PHE A 129 1.82 -11.26 -7.14
CA PHE A 129 0.40 -11.62 -7.07
C PHE A 129 -0.35 -11.29 -8.36
N SER A 130 0.04 -10.25 -9.09
CA SER A 130 -0.49 -9.97 -10.43
C SER A 130 -0.26 -11.15 -11.38
N PHE A 131 0.95 -11.72 -11.35
CA PHE A 131 1.30 -12.88 -12.18
C PHE A 131 0.49 -14.12 -11.80
N LEU A 132 0.32 -14.39 -10.50
CA LEU A 132 -0.51 -15.50 -10.01
C LEU A 132 -1.99 -15.33 -10.39
N GLY A 133 -2.53 -14.10 -10.25
CA GLY A 133 -3.90 -13.77 -10.66
C GLY A 133 -4.14 -14.02 -12.14
N ILE A 134 -3.22 -13.58 -13.02
CA ILE A 134 -3.31 -13.86 -14.46
C ILE A 134 -3.30 -15.37 -14.74
N ARG A 135 -2.40 -16.12 -14.09
CA ARG A 135 -2.32 -17.58 -14.27
C ARG A 135 -3.62 -18.29 -13.89
N ARG A 136 -4.26 -17.85 -12.80
CA ARG A 136 -5.55 -18.38 -12.36
C ARG A 136 -6.66 -18.09 -13.36
N ILE A 137 -6.83 -16.83 -13.78
CA ILE A 137 -7.87 -16.44 -14.76
C ILE A 137 -7.70 -17.23 -16.07
N LYS A 138 -6.46 -17.44 -16.53
CA LYS A 138 -6.18 -18.26 -17.72
C LYS A 138 -6.53 -19.75 -17.56
N LYS A 139 -6.54 -20.29 -16.34
CA LYS A 139 -7.00 -21.66 -16.08
C LYS A 139 -8.53 -21.72 -16.11
N GLU A 140 -9.19 -20.79 -15.44
CA GLU A 140 -10.67 -20.69 -15.41
C GLU A 140 -11.28 -20.49 -16.81
N LEU A 141 -10.58 -19.83 -17.75
CA LEU A 141 -11.04 -19.64 -19.14
C LEU A 141 -10.82 -20.85 -20.07
N LYS A 142 -10.06 -21.87 -19.64
CA LYS A 142 -9.78 -23.08 -20.44
C LYS A 142 -10.66 -24.27 -20.06
N GLU A 143 -11.34 -24.19 -18.93
CA GLU A 143 -12.40 -25.09 -18.49
C GLU A 143 -13.75 -24.62 -19.04
#